data_AF-A0A949U1M2-F1
#
_entry.id   AF-A0A949U1M2-F1
#
_cell.length_a   1.000
_cell.length_b   1.000
_cell.length_c   1.000
_cell.angle_alpha   90.00
_cell.angle_beta   90.00
_cell.angle_gamma   90.00
#
_symmetry.space_group_name_H-M   'P 1'
#
loop_
_entity.id
_entity.type
_entity.pdbx_description
1 polymer ?
#
loop_
_entity_poly.entity_id
_entity_poly.type
_entity_poly.pdbx_seq_one_letter_code
_entity_poly.pdbx_strand_id
1 'polypeptide(L)'
;YNIDPSRLHIDPLVEMLCTSEDGITMVTEVIKSIKKQYPTIHVTGAVSNISFNLPARKIVNQAFAVLSMNAGMDSFILDPLNQDLVGMLFATEALLGEDEYCMEYIGAYREGIFGQKK
;
A
#
# COMPACT_ATOMS: atom_id res chain seq x y z
N TYR A 1 -0.49 23.32 -18.25
CA TYR A 1 -1.79 22.63 -18.03
C TYR A 1 -2.44 22.92 -16.67
N ASN A 2 -1.79 23.63 -15.73
CA ASN A 2 -2.34 23.99 -14.41
C ASN A 2 -3.06 22.84 -13.68
N ILE A 3 -2.44 21.65 -13.72
CA ILE A 3 -2.94 20.48 -13.01
C ILE A 3 -2.34 20.52 -11.61
N ASP A 4 -3.20 20.55 -10.60
CA ASP A 4 -2.78 20.52 -9.20
C ASP A 4 -2.11 19.18 -8.86
N PRO A 5 -0.98 19.15 -8.12
CA PRO A 5 -0.32 17.91 -7.73
C PRO A 5 -1.22 16.91 -6.99
N SER A 6 -2.22 17.37 -6.23
CA SER A 6 -3.20 16.50 -5.55
C SER A 6 -4.07 15.68 -6.50
N ARG A 7 -4.04 15.99 -7.80
CA ARG A 7 -4.75 15.23 -8.84
C ARG A 7 -3.87 14.21 -9.54
N LEU A 8 -2.61 14.08 -9.13
CA LEU A 8 -1.62 13.20 -9.74
C LEU A 8 -1.30 12.05 -8.80
N HIS A 9 -1.33 10.84 -9.35
CA HIS A 9 -0.83 9.64 -8.71
C HIS A 9 0.43 9.20 -9.46
N ILE A 10 1.58 9.26 -8.79
CA ILE A 10 2.86 8.84 -9.35
C ILE A 10 3.08 7.37 -9.02
N ASP A 11 3.27 6.55 -10.05
CA ASP A 11 3.70 5.16 -9.89
C ASP A 11 5.23 5.10 -10.07
N PRO A 12 6.00 4.73 -9.02
CA PRO A 12 7.46 4.62 -9.11
C PRO A 12 7.92 3.36 -9.86
N LEU A 13 7.01 2.55 -10.41
CA LEU A 13 7.26 1.32 -11.14
C LEU A 13 8.06 0.31 -10.31
N VAL A 14 7.40 -0.22 -9.28
CA VAL A 14 7.95 -1.23 -8.38
C VAL A 14 8.53 -2.40 -9.16
N GLU A 15 9.83 -2.62 -9.02
CA GLU A 15 10.54 -3.77 -9.58
C GLU A 15 10.24 -5.06 -8.80
N MET A 16 10.47 -6.21 -9.42
CA MET A 16 10.28 -7.53 -8.80
C MET A 16 11.27 -7.72 -7.65
N LEU A 17 10.80 -8.19 -6.49
CA LEU A 17 11.67 -8.40 -5.33
C LEU A 17 12.79 -9.41 -5.62
N CYS A 18 12.53 -10.43 -6.44
CA CYS A 18 13.52 -11.45 -6.77
C CYS A 18 14.68 -10.94 -7.65
N THR A 19 14.57 -9.75 -8.25
CA THR A 19 15.65 -9.12 -9.02
C THR A 19 16.34 -7.98 -8.28
N SER A 20 15.84 -7.62 -7.10
CA SER A 20 16.34 -6.50 -6.31
C SER A 20 17.43 -6.95 -5.33
N GLU A 21 18.60 -6.30 -5.38
CA GLU A 21 19.66 -6.48 -4.38
C GLU A 21 19.32 -5.79 -3.05
N ASP A 22 18.64 -4.63 -3.11
CA ASP A 22 18.28 -3.79 -1.95
C ASP A 22 16.87 -4.06 -1.40
N GLY A 23 16.16 -5.01 -2.00
CA GLY A 23 14.79 -5.37 -1.68
C GLY A 23 13.82 -4.19 -1.81
N ILE A 24 13.02 -3.96 -0.76
CA ILE A 24 12.02 -2.87 -0.76
C ILE A 24 12.63 -1.49 -0.46
N THR A 25 13.88 -1.43 0.00
CA THR A 25 14.50 -0.19 0.50
C THR A 25 14.44 0.92 -0.54
N MET A 26 14.88 0.62 -1.77
CA MET A 26 14.85 1.55 -2.89
C MET A 26 13.44 2.11 -3.16
N VAL A 27 12.42 1.26 -3.14
CA VAL A 27 11.02 1.70 -3.33
C VAL A 27 10.59 2.66 -2.22
N THR A 28 10.89 2.34 -0.96
CA THR A 28 10.51 3.20 0.16
C THR A 28 11.24 4.54 0.15
N GLU A 29 12.50 4.57 -0.28
CA GLU A 29 13.27 5.81 -0.43
C GLU A 29 12.73 6.70 -1.54
N VAL A 30 12.32 6.10 -2.66
CA VAL A 30 11.67 6.81 -3.77
C VAL A 30 10.35 7.43 -3.30
N ILE A 31 9.49 6.65 -2.64
CA ILE A 31 8.21 7.16 -2.09
C ILE A 31 8.46 8.36 -1.16
N LYS A 32 9.35 8.20 -0.17
CA LYS A 32 9.70 9.27 0.77
C LYS A 32 10.26 10.51 0.07
N SER A 33 11.09 10.32 -0.96
CA SER A 33 11.68 11.41 -1.73
C SER A 33 10.64 12.18 -2.53
N ILE A 34 9.67 11.48 -3.14
CA ILE A 34 8.54 12.10 -3.84
C ILE A 34 7.70 12.92 -2.87
N LYS A 35 7.27 12.33 -1.75
CA LYS A 35 6.45 13.03 -0.74
C LYS A 35 7.17 14.23 -0.12
N LYS A 36 8.50 14.16 0.06
CA LYS A 36 9.30 15.29 0.53
C LYS A 36 9.33 16.46 -0.47
N GLN A 37 9.39 16.16 -1.77
CA GLN A 37 9.43 17.19 -2.82
C GLN A 37 8.03 17.77 -3.11
N TYR A 38 7.01 16.92 -3.08
CA TYR A 38 5.63 17.28 -3.38
C TYR A 38 4.70 16.72 -2.28
N PRO A 39 4.53 17.44 -1.16
CA PRO A 39 3.74 16.95 -0.03
C PRO A 39 2.29 16.60 -0.35
N THR A 40 1.70 17.27 -1.35
CA THR A 40 0.32 17.08 -1.76
C THR A 40 0.14 16.08 -2.89
N ILE A 41 1.22 15.55 -3.48
CA ILE A 41 1.11 14.55 -4.55
C ILE A 41 0.77 13.18 -3.94
N HIS A 42 0.07 12.36 -4.73
CA HIS A 42 -0.20 10.98 -4.36
C HIS A 42 0.83 10.04 -5.00
N VAL A 43 1.23 9.02 -4.27
CA VAL A 43 2.05 7.92 -4.77
C VAL A 43 1.20 6.66 -4.81
N THR A 44 1.28 5.92 -5.93
CA THR A 44 0.49 4.72 -6.17
C THR A 44 1.36 3.56 -6.63
N GLY A 45 0.85 2.33 -6.56
CA GLY A 45 1.51 1.18 -7.16
C GLY A 45 0.68 -0.09 -7.15
N ALA A 46 1.03 -1.03 -8.03
CA ALA A 46 0.42 -2.35 -8.05
C ALA A 46 1.08 -3.29 -7.02
N VAL A 47 0.30 -3.78 -6.06
CA VAL A 47 0.82 -4.66 -4.98
C VAL A 47 1.36 -6.00 -5.48
N SER A 48 0.99 -6.42 -6.69
CA SER A 48 1.29 -7.74 -7.23
C SER A 48 2.62 -7.82 -7.99
N ASN A 49 3.20 -6.68 -8.39
CA ASN A 49 4.44 -6.64 -9.18
C ASN A 49 5.65 -7.11 -8.38
N ILE A 50 5.71 -6.71 -7.10
CA ILE A 50 6.80 -7.06 -6.18
C ILE A 50 6.99 -8.57 -6.00
N SER A 51 5.91 -9.36 -6.08
CA SER A 51 5.93 -10.79 -5.82
C SER A 51 6.01 -11.66 -7.08
N PHE A 52 6.25 -11.08 -8.25
CA PHE A 52 6.38 -11.85 -9.47
C PHE A 52 7.49 -12.92 -9.33
N ASN A 53 7.24 -14.13 -9.84
CA ASN A 53 8.10 -15.32 -9.69
C ASN A 53 8.40 -15.81 -8.25
N LEU A 54 7.71 -15.28 -7.22
CA LEU A 54 7.83 -15.80 -5.86
C LEU A 54 6.70 -16.79 -5.51
N PRO A 55 6.98 -17.83 -4.68
CA PRO A 55 5.92 -18.64 -4.08
C PRO A 55 5.13 -17.83 -3.04
N ALA A 56 3.92 -18.28 -2.72
CA ALA A 56 3.07 -17.66 -1.69
C ALA A 56 2.88 -16.13 -1.83
N ARG A 57 2.74 -15.65 -3.07
CA ARG A 57 2.68 -14.22 -3.47
C ARG A 57 1.79 -13.34 -2.61
N LYS A 58 0.66 -13.86 -2.11
CA LYS A 58 -0.28 -13.10 -1.27
C LYS A 58 0.40 -12.56 -0.01
N ILE A 59 1.26 -13.34 0.63
CA ILE A 59 1.98 -12.95 1.84
C ILE A 59 2.96 -11.82 1.53
N VAL A 60 3.70 -11.95 0.42
CA VAL A 60 4.65 -10.92 -0.03
C VAL A 60 3.91 -9.61 -0.37
N ASN A 61 2.77 -9.70 -1.06
CA ASN A 61 1.96 -8.52 -1.41
C ASN A 61 1.44 -7.79 -0.16
N GLN A 62 1.02 -8.53 0.87
CA GLN A 62 0.58 -7.96 2.14
C GLN A 62 1.72 -7.24 2.86
N ALA A 63 2.88 -7.91 2.99
CA ALA A 63 4.05 -7.29 3.60
C ALA A 63 4.51 -6.04 2.84
N PHE A 64 4.47 -6.08 1.51
CA PHE A 64 4.78 -4.93 0.67
C PHE A 64 3.81 -3.77 0.89
N ALA A 65 2.50 -4.03 0.93
CA ALA A 65 1.49 -2.99 1.17
C ALA A 65 1.74 -2.27 2.50
N VAL A 66 1.96 -3.01 3.60
CA VAL A 66 2.24 -2.44 4.92
C VAL A 66 3.50 -1.56 4.90
N LEU A 67 4.60 -2.08 4.36
CA LEU A 67 5.88 -1.35 4.35
C LEU A 67 5.85 -0.12 3.46
N SER A 68 5.14 -0.18 2.33
CA SER A 68 5.00 0.97 1.41
C SER A 68 4.05 2.03 1.97
N MET A 69 2.96 1.66 2.65
CA MET A 69 2.12 2.61 3.39
C MET A 69 2.93 3.36 4.45
N ASN A 70 3.73 2.65 5.24
CA ASN A 70 4.63 3.28 6.22
C ASN A 70 5.69 4.20 5.57
N ALA A 71 5.99 4.03 4.28
CA ALA A 71 6.86 4.92 3.54
C ALA A 71 6.13 6.16 2.97
N GLY A 72 4.79 6.19 3.00
CA GLY A 72 3.95 7.28 2.48
C GLY A 72 3.24 6.95 1.16
N MET A 73 3.01 5.68 0.85
CA MET A 73 2.16 5.27 -0.29
C MET A 73 0.70 5.63 0.00
N ASP A 74 0.03 6.32 -0.94
CA ASP A 74 -1.34 6.82 -0.76
C ASP A 74 -2.41 5.89 -1.34
N SER A 75 -2.09 5.12 -2.39
CA SER A 75 -3.07 4.27 -3.06
C SER A 75 -2.46 3.01 -3.68
N PHE A 76 -3.28 1.99 -3.92
CA PHE A 76 -2.85 0.75 -4.54
C PHE A 76 -3.77 0.27 -5.66
N ILE A 77 -3.16 -0.37 -6.66
CA ILE A 77 -3.88 -1.23 -7.61
C ILE A 77 -3.81 -2.66 -7.05
N LEU A 78 -4.96 -3.21 -6.65
CA LEU A 78 -5.06 -4.49 -5.97
C LEU A 78 -6.38 -5.22 -6.26
N ASP A 79 -6.49 -6.46 -5.79
CA ASP A 79 -7.75 -7.22 -5.77
C ASP A 79 -8.54 -6.90 -4.48
N PRO A 80 -9.66 -6.15 -4.56
CA PRO A 80 -10.44 -5.77 -3.39
C PRO A 80 -11.23 -6.95 -2.79
N LEU A 81 -11.34 -8.08 -3.50
CA LEU A 81 -11.98 -9.30 -2.98
C LEU A 81 -11.03 -10.12 -2.10
N ASN A 82 -9.75 -9.75 -2.06
CA ASN A 82 -8.79 -10.34 -1.14
C ASN A 82 -8.94 -9.73 0.25
N GLN A 83 -9.86 -10.29 1.02
CA GLN A 83 -10.20 -9.85 2.38
C GLN A 83 -8.98 -9.77 3.30
N ASP A 84 -8.01 -10.68 3.17
CA ASP A 84 -6.81 -10.64 4.00
C ASP A 84 -5.96 -9.40 3.69
N LEU A 85 -5.80 -9.05 2.41
CA LEU A 85 -5.08 -7.84 2.02
C LEU A 85 -5.84 -6.58 2.45
N VAL A 86 -7.15 -6.52 2.22
CA VAL A 86 -7.97 -5.37 2.63
C VAL A 86 -7.92 -5.17 4.15
N GLY A 87 -8.01 -6.25 4.93
CA GLY A 87 -7.86 -6.19 6.38
C GLY A 87 -6.48 -5.66 6.82
N MET A 88 -5.41 -5.98 6.08
CA MET A 88 -4.09 -5.42 6.34
C MET A 88 -4.02 -3.91 6.06
N LEU A 89 -4.76 -3.38 5.08
CA LEU A 89 -4.81 -1.94 4.80
C LEU A 89 -5.43 -1.19 5.96
N PHE A 90 -6.66 -1.55 6.36
CA PHE A 90 -7.34 -0.94 7.51
C PHE A 90 -6.52 -1.05 8.79
N ALA A 91 -5.90 -2.21 9.04
CA ALA A 91 -5.04 -2.39 10.20
C ALA A 91 -3.82 -1.46 10.16
N THR A 92 -3.24 -1.24 8.97
CA THR A 92 -2.08 -0.39 8.80
C THR A 92 -2.44 1.09 8.96
N GLU A 93 -3.57 1.55 8.42
CA GLU A 93 -4.09 2.92 8.63
C GLU A 93 -4.28 3.22 10.12
N ALA A 94 -4.91 2.28 10.86
CA ALA A 94 -5.04 2.39 12.32
C ALA A 94 -3.69 2.42 13.05
N LEU A 95 -2.72 1.60 12.63
CA LEU A 95 -1.38 1.58 13.24
C LEU A 95 -0.55 2.84 12.93
N LEU A 96 -0.77 3.47 11.78
CA LEU A 96 -0.13 4.73 11.40
C LEU A 96 -0.82 5.96 12.04
N GLY A 97 -1.94 5.75 12.74
CA GLY A 97 -2.70 6.83 13.39
C GLY A 97 -3.57 7.63 12.42
N GLU A 98 -3.88 7.06 11.25
CA GLU A 98 -4.71 7.68 10.21
C GLU A 98 -6.21 7.36 10.39
N ASP A 99 -6.55 6.40 11.27
CA ASP A 99 -7.92 6.03 11.65
C ASP A 99 -8.20 6.42 13.12
N GLU A 100 -8.94 7.51 13.31
CA GLU A 100 -9.25 8.04 14.63
C GLU A 100 -10.12 7.05 15.43
N TYR A 101 -9.63 6.62 16.60
CA TYR A 101 -10.25 5.59 17.45
C TYR A 101 -10.48 4.22 16.76
N CYS A 102 -9.75 3.94 15.68
CA CYS A 102 -9.90 2.72 14.89
C CYS A 102 -11.33 2.52 14.35
N MET A 103 -12.07 3.61 14.09
CA MET A 103 -13.48 3.56 13.73
C MET A 103 -13.70 2.92 12.36
N GLU A 104 -12.84 3.22 11.38
CA GLU A 104 -12.90 2.63 10.05
C GLU A 104 -12.55 1.14 10.11
N TYR A 105 -11.50 0.76 10.85
CA TYR A 105 -11.15 -0.65 11.08
C TYR A 105 -12.29 -1.45 11.70
N ILE A 106 -12.92 -0.92 12.76
CA ILE A 106 -14.04 -1.57 13.46
C ILE A 106 -15.27 -1.63 12.54
N GLY A 107 -15.55 -0.56 11.79
CA GLY A 107 -16.65 -0.48 10.83
C GLY A 107 -16.52 -1.54 9.74
N ALA A 108 -15.36 -1.57 9.07
CA ALA A 108 -15.06 -2.53 8.02
C ALA A 108 -15.16 -4.00 8.49
N TYR A 109 -14.73 -4.28 9.73
CA TYR A 109 -14.93 -5.61 10.32
C TYR A 109 -16.42 -5.95 10.53
N ARG A 110 -17.21 -5.02 11.07
CA ARG A 110 -18.65 -5.21 11.32
C ARG A 110 -19.45 -5.40 10.03
N GLU A 111 -19.05 -4.72 8.96
CA GLU A 111 -19.65 -4.84 7.63
C GLU A 111 -19.22 -6.11 6.88
N GLY A 112 -18.26 -6.87 7.44
CA GLY A 112 -17.79 -8.11 6.86
C GLY A 112 -16.87 -7.94 5.65
N ILE A 113 -16.23 -6.76 5.53
CA ILE A 113 -15.24 -6.49 4.48
C ILE A 113 -14.03 -7.43 4.63
N PHE A 114 -13.59 -7.68 5.87
CA PHE A 114 -12.54 -8.64 6.20
C PHE A 114 -12.86 -9.44 7.48
N GLY A 115 -12.04 -10.46 7.77
CA GLY A 115 -12.13 -11.22 9.03
C GLY A 115 -13.32 -12.18 9.12
N GLN A 116 -14.09 -12.34 8.05
CA GLN A 116 -15.16 -13.33 7.95
C GLN A 116 -14.54 -14.73 7.80
N LYS A 117 -14.90 -15.65 8.68
CA LYS A 117 -14.54 -17.07 8.51
C LYS A 117 -15.35 -17.61 7.32
N LYS A 118 -14.66 -18.15 6.32
CA LYS A 118 -15.26 -19.12 5.41
C LYS A 118 -15.56 -20.43 6.15
#